data_AF-A0AAV9TK69-F1
#
_entry.id   AF-A0AAV9TK69-F1
#
_cell.length_a   1.000
_cell.length_b   1.000
_cell.length_c   1.000
_cell.angle_alpha   90.00
_cell.angle_beta   90.00
_cell.angle_gamma   90.00
#
_symmetry.space_group_name_H-M   'P 1'
#
loop_
_entity.id
_entity.type
_entity.pdbx_description
1 polymer ?
#
loop_
_entity_poly.entity_id
_entity_poly.type
_entity_poly.pdbx_seq_one_letter_code
_entity_poly.pdbx_strand_id
1 'polypeptide(L)'
;MAFAKDLECLREVIKRVSRKLLGCGALAGNPFNIDREAISAELGFEGLLWNSMADVADRDFTTETLQWGSILMQHISRWPEDLIYSSRKFGFARLVDAYSTGSSLMPQKNIQIAEGVLATLDTQTEEMKAALDPFMLATDVAYYIVRKDVLFREMNHISGRCIVLSERTGITMNDLSYEQLKTVNERFEEDIAEIFKYKRSVEMRAAKGGTSR
;
A
#
# COMPACT_ATOMS: atom_id res chain seq x y z
N MET A 1 3.66 -1.33 -4.15
CA MET A 1 4.80 -2.17 -3.68
C MET A 1 4.37 -3.58 -3.25
N ALA A 2 3.23 -3.75 -2.56
CA ALA A 2 2.77 -5.07 -2.09
C ALA A 2 2.68 -6.14 -3.21
N PHE A 3 1.96 -5.86 -4.31
CA PHE A 3 1.84 -6.80 -5.43
C PHE A 3 3.15 -7.14 -6.16
N ALA A 4 4.11 -6.22 -6.17
CA ALA A 4 5.43 -6.51 -6.75
C ALA A 4 6.17 -7.56 -5.92
N LYS A 5 6.04 -7.49 -4.59
CA LYS A 5 6.56 -8.50 -3.67
C LYS A 5 5.79 -9.83 -3.81
N ASP A 6 4.47 -9.78 -3.96
CA ASP A 6 3.69 -11.01 -4.19
C ASP A 6 4.09 -11.71 -5.50
N LEU A 7 4.40 -10.94 -6.54
CA LEU A 7 4.91 -11.46 -7.81
C LEU A 7 6.30 -12.07 -7.66
N GLU A 8 7.18 -11.45 -6.87
CA GLU A 8 8.49 -12.00 -6.54
C GLU A 8 8.34 -13.34 -5.81
N CYS A 9 7.53 -13.39 -4.75
CA CYS A 9 7.23 -14.64 -4.04
C CYS A 9 6.60 -15.69 -4.95
N LEU A 10 5.68 -15.32 -5.85
CA LEU A 10 5.10 -16.25 -6.82
C LEU A 10 6.17 -16.88 -7.71
N ARG A 11 7.10 -16.07 -8.22
CA ARG A 11 8.21 -16.55 -9.07
C ARG A 11 9.11 -17.52 -8.31
N GLU A 12 9.31 -17.32 -7.02
CA GLU A 12 10.07 -18.25 -6.18
C GLU A 12 9.32 -19.55 -5.93
N VAL A 13 8.01 -19.49 -5.65
CA VAL A 13 7.15 -20.67 -5.47
C VAL A 13 7.12 -21.48 -6.77
N ILE A 14 6.93 -20.85 -7.94
CA ILE A 14 6.93 -21.55 -9.24
C ILE A 14 8.20 -22.38 -9.46
N LYS A 15 9.39 -21.84 -9.11
CA LYS A 15 10.66 -22.58 -9.25
C LYS A 15 10.74 -23.83 -8.37
N ARG A 16 10.10 -23.81 -7.20
CA ARG A 16 10.05 -24.95 -6.26
C ARG A 16 8.97 -25.95 -6.64
N VAL A 17 7.82 -25.47 -7.12
CA VAL A 17 6.69 -26.29 -7.60
C VAL A 17 6.99 -26.94 -8.96
N SER A 18 7.79 -26.30 -9.82
CA SER A 18 8.19 -26.82 -11.14
C SER A 18 9.30 -27.88 -11.04
N ARG A 19 9.12 -28.83 -10.12
CA ARG A 19 9.99 -30.00 -9.97
C ARG A 19 9.18 -31.27 -10.23
N LYS A 20 9.78 -32.19 -10.99
CA LYS A 20 9.09 -33.34 -11.56
C LYS A 20 9.00 -34.51 -10.57
N LEU A 21 7.75 -34.90 -10.26
CA LEU A 21 7.41 -36.10 -9.47
C LEU A 21 7.41 -37.41 -10.31
N LEU A 22 7.15 -37.30 -11.61
CA LEU A 22 6.93 -38.48 -12.44
C LEU A 22 8.19 -39.34 -12.57
N GLY A 23 8.04 -40.62 -12.23
CA GLY A 23 9.11 -41.62 -12.23
C GLY A 23 9.58 -42.08 -10.84
N CYS A 24 8.92 -41.64 -9.77
CA CYS A 24 9.19 -42.09 -8.40
C CYS A 24 8.50 -43.41 -8.00
N GLY A 25 7.64 -43.95 -8.87
CA GLY A 25 6.90 -45.18 -8.59
C GLY A 25 5.98 -45.03 -7.38
N ALA A 26 5.75 -46.11 -6.64
CA ALA A 26 4.94 -46.08 -5.42
C ALA A 26 5.69 -45.46 -4.23
N LEU A 27 7.02 -45.68 -4.13
CA LEU A 27 7.84 -45.18 -3.01
C LEU A 27 9.35 -45.24 -3.31
N ALA A 28 9.85 -46.36 -3.81
CA ALA A 28 11.30 -46.65 -3.95
C ALA A 28 11.86 -46.38 -5.38
N GLY A 29 11.17 -45.57 -6.18
CA GLY A 29 11.57 -45.29 -7.57
C GLY A 29 10.89 -46.21 -8.57
N ASN A 30 11.16 -45.97 -9.85
CA ASN A 30 10.65 -46.76 -10.96
C ASN A 30 11.62 -47.91 -11.32
N PRO A 31 11.15 -49.17 -11.42
CA PRO A 31 12.02 -50.33 -11.65
C PRO A 31 12.44 -50.52 -13.12
N PHE A 32 11.87 -49.78 -14.06
CA PHE A 32 12.09 -49.95 -15.50
C PHE A 32 13.23 -49.10 -16.06
N ASN A 33 14.12 -48.58 -15.20
CA ASN A 33 15.28 -47.76 -15.55
C ASN A 33 14.94 -46.64 -16.55
N ILE A 34 13.83 -45.94 -16.31
CA ILE A 34 13.37 -44.85 -17.17
C ILE A 34 14.30 -43.64 -17.06
N ASP A 35 14.50 -42.95 -18.18
CA ASP A 35 15.21 -41.67 -18.19
C ASP A 35 14.32 -40.58 -17.60
N ARG A 36 14.57 -40.22 -16.34
CA ARG A 36 13.77 -39.20 -15.64
C ARG A 36 14.08 -37.80 -16.16
N GLU A 37 15.30 -37.51 -16.59
CA GLU A 37 15.71 -36.20 -17.08
C GLU A 37 15.05 -35.89 -18.43
N ALA A 38 15.07 -36.85 -19.37
CA ALA A 38 14.41 -36.71 -20.66
C ALA A 38 12.92 -36.38 -20.52
N ILE A 39 12.21 -37.12 -19.66
CA ILE A 39 10.78 -36.90 -19.41
C ILE A 39 10.55 -35.56 -18.66
N SER A 40 11.49 -35.11 -17.82
CA SER A 40 11.39 -33.79 -17.16
C SER A 40 11.43 -32.67 -18.19
N ALA A 41 12.35 -32.77 -19.16
CA ALA A 41 12.52 -31.80 -20.23
C ALA A 41 11.32 -31.78 -21.18
N GLU A 42 10.80 -32.96 -21.55
CA GLU A 42 9.63 -33.10 -22.41
C GLU A 42 8.37 -32.48 -21.80
N LEU A 43 8.18 -32.63 -20.49
CA LEU A 43 7.05 -32.07 -19.75
C LEU A 43 7.26 -30.60 -19.32
N GLY A 44 8.43 -30.02 -19.56
CA GLY A 44 8.73 -28.62 -19.24
C GLY A 44 8.98 -28.33 -17.76
N PHE A 45 9.37 -29.32 -16.95
CA PHE A 45 9.76 -29.10 -15.55
C PHE A 45 11.20 -28.57 -15.45
N GLU A 46 11.47 -27.69 -14.49
CA GLU A 46 12.80 -27.09 -14.28
C GLU A 46 13.82 -28.06 -13.65
N GLY A 47 13.39 -29.23 -13.18
CA GLY A 47 14.29 -30.32 -12.79
C GLY A 47 13.63 -31.42 -11.98
N LEU A 48 14.45 -32.32 -11.45
CA LEU A 48 14.01 -33.51 -10.72
C LEU A 48 13.97 -33.28 -9.21
N LEU A 49 13.05 -33.97 -8.54
CA LEU A 49 13.15 -34.25 -7.11
C LEU A 49 14.05 -35.47 -6.89
N TRP A 50 15.02 -35.30 -5.99
CA TRP A 50 16.15 -36.23 -5.80
C TRP A 50 15.78 -37.51 -5.07
N ASN A 51 14.68 -37.53 -4.31
CA ASN A 51 14.30 -38.66 -3.47
C ASN A 51 12.85 -39.06 -3.74
N SER A 52 12.62 -40.31 -4.14
CA SER A 52 11.30 -40.82 -4.49
C SER A 52 10.36 -40.96 -3.29
N MET A 53 10.89 -41.20 -2.09
CA MET A 53 10.06 -41.30 -0.87
C MET A 53 9.54 -39.93 -0.46
N ALA A 54 10.42 -38.92 -0.45
CA ALA A 54 10.04 -37.54 -0.18
C ALA A 54 9.05 -37.05 -1.22
N ASP A 55 9.29 -37.34 -2.51
CA ASP A 55 8.44 -36.94 -3.62
C ASP A 55 6.98 -37.43 -3.48
N VAL A 56 6.77 -38.71 -3.16
CA VAL A 56 5.42 -39.27 -3.03
C VAL A 56 4.71 -38.78 -1.75
N ALA A 57 5.47 -38.53 -0.68
CA ALA A 57 4.93 -38.15 0.63
C ALA A 57 4.71 -36.65 0.79
N ASP A 58 5.56 -35.82 0.19
CA ASP A 58 5.61 -34.39 0.42
C ASP A 58 4.47 -33.62 -0.26
N ARG A 59 3.99 -32.57 0.40
CA ARG A 59 2.93 -31.68 -0.09
C ARG A 59 3.30 -30.20 0.10
N ASP A 60 4.58 -29.89 0.33
CA ASP A 60 5.05 -28.52 0.52
C ASP A 60 4.63 -27.59 -0.62
N PHE A 61 4.62 -28.09 -1.87
CA PHE A 61 4.12 -27.33 -3.02
C PHE A 61 2.69 -26.81 -2.84
N THR A 62 1.82 -27.59 -2.19
CA THR A 62 0.43 -27.21 -1.90
C THR A 62 0.40 -26.13 -0.82
N THR A 63 1.13 -26.35 0.28
CA THR A 63 1.20 -25.40 1.39
C THR A 63 1.78 -24.06 0.96
N GLU A 64 2.88 -24.06 0.19
CA GLU A 64 3.48 -22.83 -0.34
C GLU A 64 2.53 -22.09 -1.29
N THR A 65 1.84 -22.81 -2.17
CA THR A 65 0.86 -22.21 -3.10
C THR A 65 -0.31 -21.59 -2.32
N LEU A 66 -0.82 -22.27 -1.30
CA LEU A 66 -1.91 -21.76 -0.46
C LEU A 66 -1.47 -20.56 0.38
N GLN A 67 -0.24 -20.59 0.91
CA GLN A 67 0.33 -19.49 1.67
C GLN A 67 0.48 -18.24 0.79
N TRP A 68 1.05 -18.40 -0.41
CA TRP A 68 1.14 -17.31 -1.38
C TRP A 68 -0.24 -16.76 -1.75
N GLY A 69 -1.20 -17.63 -2.06
CA GLY A 69 -2.56 -17.23 -2.40
C GLY A 69 -3.26 -16.48 -1.26
N SER A 70 -3.02 -16.89 -0.01
CA SER A 70 -3.56 -16.21 1.17
C SER A 70 -3.01 -14.79 1.33
N ILE A 71 -1.70 -14.60 1.16
CA ILE A 71 -1.05 -13.28 1.23
C ILE A 71 -1.57 -12.38 0.11
N LEU A 72 -1.67 -12.88 -1.12
CA LEU A 72 -2.23 -12.14 -2.25
C LEU A 72 -3.65 -11.67 -1.93
N MET A 73 -4.50 -12.56 -1.39
CA MET A 73 -5.88 -12.22 -1.04
C MET A 73 -5.97 -11.20 0.11
N GLN A 74 -5.04 -11.19 1.06
CA GLN A 74 -4.95 -10.15 2.10
C GLN A 74 -4.60 -8.78 1.52
N HIS A 75 -3.76 -8.73 0.48
CA HIS A 75 -3.46 -7.46 -0.20
C HIS A 75 -4.63 -6.99 -1.06
N ILE A 76 -5.32 -7.91 -1.74
CA ILE A 76 -6.53 -7.59 -2.51
C ILE A 76 -7.66 -7.12 -1.59
N SER A 77 -7.82 -7.70 -0.39
CA SER A 77 -8.92 -7.35 0.52
C SER A 77 -8.87 -5.90 1.02
N ARG A 78 -7.68 -5.27 1.02
CA ARG A 78 -7.53 -3.85 1.37
C ARG A 78 -8.13 -2.91 0.31
N TRP A 79 -8.22 -3.33 -0.94
CA TRP A 79 -8.77 -2.47 -2.00
C TRP A 79 -10.26 -2.16 -1.82
N PRO A 80 -11.14 -3.15 -1.57
CA PRO A 80 -12.52 -2.86 -1.20
C PRO A 80 -12.66 -1.96 0.03
N GLU A 81 -11.75 -2.03 1.00
CA GLU A 81 -11.75 -1.12 2.16
C GLU A 81 -11.47 0.32 1.73
N ASP A 82 -10.50 0.54 0.84
CA ASP A 82 -10.22 1.87 0.27
C ASP A 82 -11.35 2.37 -0.65
N LEU A 83 -12.16 1.48 -1.24
CA LEU A 83 -13.37 1.88 -1.98
C LEU A 83 -14.43 2.55 -1.09
N ILE A 84 -14.29 2.54 0.24
CA ILE A 84 -15.13 3.38 1.13
C ILE A 84 -15.00 4.87 0.78
N TYR A 85 -13.87 5.32 0.20
CA TYR A 85 -13.71 6.69 -0.28
C TYR A 85 -14.62 7.04 -1.48
N SER A 86 -15.20 6.04 -2.17
CA SER A 86 -16.24 6.27 -3.17
C SER A 86 -17.64 6.41 -2.58
N SER A 87 -17.79 6.24 -1.26
CA SER A 87 -19.07 6.44 -0.60
C SER A 87 -19.50 7.90 -0.66
N ARG A 88 -20.82 8.14 -0.58
CA ARG A 88 -21.41 9.49 -0.62
C ARG A 88 -20.90 10.43 0.47
N LYS A 89 -20.31 9.90 1.56
CA LYS A 89 -19.75 10.69 2.66
C LYS A 89 -18.41 11.34 2.31
N PHE A 90 -17.60 10.66 1.49
CA PHE A 90 -16.27 11.14 1.09
C PHE A 90 -16.28 11.70 -0.33
N GLY A 91 -16.90 10.99 -1.28
CA GLY A 91 -17.05 11.46 -2.66
C GLY A 91 -15.74 11.58 -3.44
N PHE A 92 -14.65 10.98 -2.98
CA PHE A 92 -13.32 11.16 -3.60
C PHE A 92 -13.18 10.40 -4.92
N ALA A 93 -13.93 9.32 -5.12
CA ALA A 93 -13.87 8.54 -6.34
C ALA A 93 -15.26 8.10 -6.79
N ARG A 94 -15.46 7.97 -8.10
CA ARG A 94 -16.68 7.42 -8.69
C ARG A 94 -16.39 6.11 -9.40
N LEU A 95 -17.17 5.09 -9.07
CA LEU A 95 -17.14 3.80 -9.75
C LEU A 95 -18.05 3.83 -10.98
N VAL A 96 -17.58 3.26 -12.08
CA VAL A 96 -18.38 3.11 -13.30
C VAL A 96 -19.43 2.01 -13.12
N ASP A 97 -20.61 2.22 -13.70
CA ASP A 97 -21.77 1.32 -13.63
C ASP A 97 -21.46 -0.15 -13.97
N ALA A 98 -20.50 -0.39 -14.87
CA ALA A 98 -20.02 -1.72 -15.25
C ALA A 98 -19.50 -2.56 -14.08
N TYR A 99 -19.05 -1.91 -13.01
CA TYR A 99 -18.49 -2.55 -11.81
C TYR A 99 -19.20 -2.12 -10.52
N SER A 100 -20.27 -1.31 -10.60
CA SER A 100 -20.98 -0.75 -9.43
C SER A 100 -22.41 -1.27 -9.25
N THR A 101 -22.83 -2.29 -10.02
CA THR A 101 -24.19 -2.84 -9.93
C THR A 101 -24.53 -3.43 -8.55
N GLY A 102 -25.64 -2.96 -7.99
CA GLY A 102 -26.36 -3.64 -6.93
C GLY A 102 -27.14 -4.82 -7.47
N SER A 103 -26.74 -6.02 -7.08
CA SER A 103 -27.49 -7.29 -7.16
C SER A 103 -27.36 -8.16 -8.42
N SER A 104 -27.00 -9.41 -8.09
CA SER A 104 -27.26 -10.68 -8.77
C SER A 104 -26.35 -11.08 -9.94
N LEU A 105 -25.61 -12.17 -9.72
CA LEU A 105 -24.91 -13.01 -10.69
C LEU A 105 -23.68 -12.42 -11.39
N MET A 106 -22.52 -12.49 -10.71
CA MET A 106 -21.25 -13.00 -11.30
C MET A 106 -20.10 -12.98 -10.26
N PRO A 107 -19.92 -14.04 -9.44
CA PRO A 107 -18.83 -14.10 -8.46
C PRO A 107 -17.48 -14.62 -9.04
N GLN A 108 -17.39 -14.90 -10.34
CA GLN A 108 -16.28 -15.69 -10.92
C GLN A 108 -15.12 -14.85 -11.47
N LYS A 109 -15.18 -13.51 -11.39
CA LYS A 109 -14.21 -12.60 -12.03
C LYS A 109 -13.68 -11.52 -11.09
N ASN A 110 -13.41 -11.85 -9.82
CA ASN A 110 -13.04 -10.86 -8.79
C ASN A 110 -11.78 -10.04 -9.14
N ILE A 111 -10.77 -10.67 -9.76
CA ILE A 111 -9.53 -9.97 -10.15
C ILE A 111 -9.77 -9.05 -11.37
N GLN A 112 -10.56 -9.49 -12.35
CA GLN A 112 -10.89 -8.67 -13.53
C GLN A 112 -11.77 -7.48 -13.15
N ILE A 113 -12.64 -7.65 -12.15
CA ILE A 113 -13.43 -6.55 -11.58
C ILE A 113 -12.50 -5.55 -10.87
N ALA A 114 -11.57 -6.03 -10.05
CA ALA A 114 -10.63 -5.17 -9.34
C ALA A 114 -9.73 -4.36 -10.29
N GLU A 115 -9.22 -5.00 -11.35
CA GLU A 115 -8.47 -4.34 -12.43
C GLU A 115 -9.34 -3.30 -13.16
N GLY A 116 -10.56 -3.69 -13.56
CA GLY A 116 -11.49 -2.79 -14.25
C GLY A 116 -11.91 -1.58 -13.42
N VAL A 117 -12.12 -1.78 -12.11
CA VAL A 117 -12.39 -0.70 -11.16
C VAL A 117 -11.23 0.28 -11.13
N LEU A 118 -9.98 -0.18 -10.96
CA LEU A 118 -8.82 0.72 -10.95
C LEU A 118 -8.60 1.44 -12.28
N ALA A 119 -8.79 0.74 -13.40
CA ALA A 119 -8.59 1.30 -14.73
C ALA A 119 -9.63 2.37 -15.08
N THR A 120 -10.84 2.29 -14.50
CA THR A 120 -11.96 3.18 -14.84
C THR A 120 -12.36 4.12 -13.71
N LEU A 121 -11.63 4.11 -12.59
CA LEU A 121 -11.90 4.97 -11.43
C LEU A 121 -11.75 6.44 -11.80
N ASP A 122 -12.82 7.22 -11.60
CA ASP A 122 -12.78 8.67 -11.82
C ASP A 122 -12.56 9.41 -10.49
N THR A 123 -11.45 10.13 -10.39
CA THR A 123 -11.03 10.83 -9.16
C THR A 123 -11.59 12.25 -9.10
N GLN A 124 -12.32 12.56 -8.02
CA GLN A 124 -12.88 13.89 -7.78
C GLN A 124 -11.86 14.77 -7.06
N THR A 125 -10.96 15.38 -7.84
CA THR A 125 -9.83 16.16 -7.32
C THR A 125 -10.26 17.33 -6.43
N GLU A 126 -11.37 17.99 -6.75
CA GLU A 126 -11.86 19.13 -5.97
C GLU A 126 -12.40 18.71 -4.60
N GLU A 127 -13.13 17.59 -4.53
CA GLU A 127 -13.60 17.01 -3.25
C GLU A 127 -12.42 16.55 -2.38
N MET A 128 -11.40 15.92 -2.99
CA MET A 128 -10.18 15.53 -2.27
C MET A 128 -9.45 16.73 -1.69
N LYS A 129 -9.37 17.85 -2.42
CA LYS A 129 -8.78 19.10 -1.92
C LYS A 129 -9.61 19.73 -0.82
N ALA A 130 -10.94 19.73 -0.96
CA ALA A 130 -11.86 20.30 0.01
C ALA A 130 -11.83 19.55 1.36
N ALA A 131 -11.47 18.26 1.35
CA ALA A 131 -11.27 17.48 2.56
C ALA A 131 -9.96 17.77 3.32
N LEU A 132 -9.06 18.59 2.75
CA LEU A 132 -7.83 18.98 3.43
C LEU A 132 -8.13 20.01 4.50
N ASP A 133 -7.84 19.66 5.75
CA ASP A 133 -8.07 20.51 6.90
C ASP A 133 -6.76 21.23 7.30
N PRO A 134 -6.78 22.54 7.62
CA PRO A 134 -5.58 23.28 8.00
C PRO A 134 -4.88 22.74 9.26
N PHE A 135 -5.58 22.10 10.19
CA PHE A 135 -4.98 21.45 11.36
C PHE A 135 -4.11 20.25 10.98
N MET A 136 -4.28 19.66 9.78
CA MET A 136 -3.36 18.63 9.27
C MET A 136 -1.92 19.16 9.11
N LEU A 137 -1.74 20.47 8.99
CA LEU A 137 -0.44 21.13 8.87
C LEU A 137 0.19 21.49 10.23
N ALA A 138 -0.45 21.18 11.36
CA ALA A 138 0.09 21.47 12.69
C ALA A 138 1.45 20.79 12.92
N THR A 139 1.60 19.56 12.43
CA THR A 139 2.87 18.83 12.46
C THR A 139 3.95 19.53 11.63
N ASP A 140 3.56 20.17 10.52
CA ASP A 140 4.52 20.89 9.69
C ASP A 140 4.99 22.19 10.35
N VAL A 141 4.12 22.86 11.12
CA VAL A 141 4.50 23.98 12.00
C VAL A 141 5.50 23.51 13.06
N ALA A 142 5.30 22.32 13.64
CA ALA A 142 6.25 21.75 14.59
C ALA A 142 7.62 21.50 13.92
N TYR A 143 7.65 20.93 12.71
CA TYR A 143 8.89 20.73 11.95
C TYR A 143 9.56 22.05 11.54
N TYR A 144 8.79 23.08 11.23
CA TYR A 144 9.35 24.42 10.97
C TYR A 144 10.13 24.92 12.19
N ILE A 145 9.56 24.81 13.39
CA ILE A 145 10.21 25.25 14.62
C ILE A 145 11.46 24.42 14.96
N VAL A 146 11.45 23.11 14.70
CA VAL A 146 12.65 22.27 14.84
C VAL A 146 13.78 22.74 13.92
N ARG A 147 13.46 23.14 12.67
CA ARG A 147 14.47 23.68 11.74
C ARG A 147 15.03 25.03 12.19
N LYS A 148 14.31 25.75 13.06
CA LYS A 148 14.77 26.98 13.72
C LYS A 148 15.44 26.70 15.07
N ASP A 149 15.98 25.49 15.26
CA ASP A 149 16.83 25.11 16.39
C ASP A 149 16.08 25.03 17.74
N VAL A 150 14.84 24.56 17.71
CA VAL A 150 14.08 24.20 18.92
C VAL A 150 14.11 22.69 19.15
N LEU A 151 14.23 22.29 20.42
CA LEU A 151 14.27 20.90 20.82
C LEU A 151 12.99 20.16 20.42
N PHE A 152 13.14 18.93 19.92
CA PHE A 152 12.03 18.07 19.49
C PHE A 152 10.97 17.85 20.59
N ARG A 153 11.35 17.88 21.88
CA ARG A 153 10.41 17.73 23.00
C ARG A 153 9.46 18.92 23.13
N GLU A 154 9.87 20.10 22.69
CA GLU A 154 9.12 21.35 22.84
C GLU A 154 8.26 21.68 21.60
N MET A 155 8.60 21.13 20.43
CA MET A 155 7.94 21.45 19.16
C MET A 155 6.42 21.23 19.18
N ASN A 156 5.97 20.12 19.79
CA ASN A 156 4.56 19.76 19.83
C ASN A 156 3.78 20.69 20.78
N HIS A 157 4.42 21.14 21.87
CA HIS A 157 3.83 22.14 22.76
C HIS A 157 3.69 23.49 22.06
N ILE A 158 4.68 23.90 21.26
CA ILE A 158 4.63 25.15 20.50
C ILE A 158 3.55 25.09 19.42
N SER A 159 3.52 24.03 18.61
CA SER A 159 2.46 23.82 17.61
C SER A 159 1.07 23.73 18.26
N GLY A 160 0.93 23.01 19.39
CA GLY A 160 -0.31 22.96 20.16
C GLY A 160 -0.77 24.34 20.66
N ARG A 161 0.15 25.21 21.09
CA ARG A 161 -0.19 26.60 21.45
C ARG A 161 -0.64 27.43 20.25
N CYS A 162 -0.17 27.15 19.04
CA CYS A 162 -0.69 27.78 17.81
C CYS A 162 -2.13 27.34 17.53
N ILE A 163 -2.47 26.07 17.77
CA ILE A 163 -3.85 25.56 17.67
C ILE A 163 -4.76 26.28 18.69
N VAL A 164 -4.33 26.34 19.96
CA VAL A 164 -5.10 27.06 21.00
C VAL A 164 -5.27 28.55 20.66
N LEU A 165 -4.27 29.17 20.05
CA LEU A 165 -4.37 30.55 19.59
C LEU A 165 -5.40 30.70 18.46
N SER A 166 -5.42 29.76 17.50
CA SER A 166 -6.41 29.69 16.42
C SER A 166 -7.83 29.57 16.98
N GLU A 167 -8.06 28.65 17.92
CA GLU A 167 -9.36 28.45 18.58
C GLU A 167 -9.82 29.70 19.34
N ARG A 168 -8.91 30.33 20.10
CA ARG A 168 -9.23 31.51 20.92
C ARG A 168 -9.57 32.73 20.06
N THR A 169 -8.91 32.89 18.91
CA THR A 169 -9.11 34.03 18.02
C THR A 169 -10.24 33.82 17.02
N GLY A 170 -10.69 32.57 16.84
CA GLY A 170 -11.64 32.20 15.79
C GLY A 170 -11.07 32.31 14.37
N ILE A 171 -9.74 32.50 14.25
CA ILE A 171 -9.02 32.58 12.98
C ILE A 171 -8.38 31.23 12.73
N THR A 172 -8.54 30.68 11.53
CA THR A 172 -7.95 29.40 11.15
C THR A 172 -6.42 29.46 11.21
N MET A 173 -5.77 28.34 11.55
CA MET A 173 -4.32 28.32 11.79
C MET A 173 -3.49 28.82 10.60
N ASN A 174 -3.95 28.61 9.36
CA ASN A 174 -3.32 29.09 8.13
C ASN A 174 -3.50 30.59 7.87
N ASP A 175 -4.48 31.23 8.50
CA ASP A 175 -4.80 32.65 8.35
C ASP A 175 -4.22 33.51 9.50
N LEU A 176 -3.60 32.87 10.50
CA LEU A 176 -2.88 33.56 11.56
C LEU A 176 -1.67 34.31 10.99
N SER A 177 -1.53 35.59 11.35
CA SER A 177 -0.36 36.36 10.94
C SER A 177 0.91 35.87 11.64
N TYR A 178 2.07 36.05 11.01
CA TYR A 178 3.34 35.69 11.64
C TYR A 178 3.55 36.46 12.95
N GLU A 179 3.06 37.70 13.07
CA GLU A 179 3.11 38.48 14.32
C GLU A 179 2.29 37.83 15.44
N GLN A 180 1.10 37.31 15.11
CA GLN A 180 0.28 36.55 16.06
C GLN A 180 1.00 35.26 16.48
N LEU A 181 1.59 34.52 15.53
CA LEU A 181 2.37 33.32 15.82
C LEU A 181 3.61 33.64 16.66
N LYS A 182 4.23 34.81 16.46
CA LYS A 182 5.38 35.27 17.24
C LYS A 182 5.08 35.44 18.73
N THR A 183 3.82 35.69 19.09
CA THR A 183 3.38 35.69 20.51
C THR A 183 3.47 34.30 21.16
N VAL A 184 3.46 33.22 20.35
CA VAL A 184 3.66 31.85 20.82
C VAL A 184 5.15 31.55 20.99
N ASN A 185 5.95 31.87 19.97
CA ASN A 185 7.40 31.69 19.97
C ASN A 185 8.08 32.75 19.10
N GLU A 186 9.16 33.36 19.60
CA GLU A 186 9.88 34.45 18.92
C GLU A 186 10.52 34.07 17.57
N ARG A 187 10.72 32.77 17.31
CA ARG A 187 11.39 32.22 16.12
C ARG A 187 10.48 32.05 14.90
N PHE A 188 9.20 32.41 15.03
CA PHE A 188 8.32 32.52 13.87
C PHE A 188 8.67 33.77 13.05
N GLU A 189 8.85 33.57 11.76
CA GLU A 189 9.19 34.59 10.77
C GLU A 189 8.13 34.58 9.65
N GLU A 190 8.22 35.52 8.70
CA GLU A 190 7.25 35.65 7.59
C GLU A 190 7.19 34.42 6.68
N ASP A 191 8.27 33.63 6.61
CA ASP A 191 8.36 32.40 5.81
C ASP A 191 7.45 31.26 6.32
N ILE A 192 6.87 31.38 7.53
CA ILE A 192 5.87 30.43 8.06
C ILE A 192 4.64 30.31 7.15
N ALA A 193 4.31 31.36 6.40
CA ALA A 193 3.20 31.35 5.44
C ALA A 193 3.36 30.26 4.36
N GLU A 194 4.59 29.89 4.01
CA GLU A 194 4.85 28.81 3.05
C GLU A 194 4.52 27.42 3.59
N ILE A 195 4.54 27.24 4.92
CA ILE A 195 4.23 25.97 5.59
C ILE A 195 2.75 25.62 5.49
N PHE A 196 1.88 26.63 5.40
CA PHE A 196 0.44 26.43 5.24
C PHE A 196 0.00 25.99 3.84
N LYS A 197 0.95 25.78 2.91
CA LYS A 197 0.66 25.25 1.57
C LYS A 197 0.76 23.73 1.57
N TYR A 198 -0.35 23.03 1.31
CA TYR A 198 -0.38 21.55 1.23
C TYR A 198 0.64 20.95 0.24
N LYS A 199 0.91 21.63 -0.88
CA LYS A 199 1.95 21.20 -1.82
C LYS A 199 3.33 21.17 -1.14
N ARG A 200 3.67 22.21 -0.38
CA ARG A 200 4.94 22.29 0.36
C ARG A 200 5.03 21.19 1.41
N SER A 201 3.93 20.94 2.13
CA SER A 201 3.80 19.83 3.08
C SER A 201 4.27 18.51 2.47
N VAL A 202 3.73 18.13 1.31
CA VAL A 202 4.09 16.90 0.59
C VAL A 202 5.57 16.90 0.18
N GLU A 203 6.06 17.99 -0.41
CA GLU A 203 7.46 18.07 -0.89
C GLU A 203 8.51 18.03 0.25
N MET A 204 8.13 18.30 1.49
CA MET A 204 9.06 18.14 2.62
C MET A 204 9.37 16.67 2.93
N ARG A 205 8.53 15.73 2.48
CA ARG A 205 8.72 14.29 2.67
C ARG A 205 9.57 13.70 1.55
N ALA A 206 10.76 14.27 1.36
CA ALA A 206 11.70 13.93 0.29
C ALA A 206 12.66 12.77 0.62
N ALA A 207 12.60 12.23 1.85
CA ALA A 207 13.36 11.02 2.18
C ALA A 207 12.91 9.84 1.30
N LYS A 208 13.80 8.88 1.04
CA LYS A 208 13.50 7.72 0.20
C LYS A 208 12.27 6.97 0.71
N GLY A 209 11.25 6.83 -0.15
CA GLY A 209 9.96 6.23 0.19
C GLY A 209 8.91 7.22 0.71
N GLY A 210 9.23 8.52 0.78
CA GLY A 210 8.28 9.58 1.10
C GLY A 210 7.36 9.94 -0.07
N THR A 211 6.49 10.93 0.14
CA THR A 211 5.42 11.32 -0.79
C THR A 211 5.76 12.51 -1.68
N SER A 212 6.98 13.06 -1.57
CA SER A 212 7.50 14.07 -2.50
C SER A 212 7.63 13.50 -3.92
N ARG A 213 7.59 14.39 -4.92
CA ARG A 213 7.59 14.03 -6.35
C ARG A 213 8.92 13.49 -6.84
#